data_AF-A0A2K3LFR7-F1
#
_entry.id   AF-A0A2K3LFR7-F1
#
_cell.length_a   1.000
_cell.length_b   1.000
_cell.length_c   1.000
_cell.angle_alpha   90.00
_cell.angle_beta   90.00
_cell.angle_gamma   90.00
#
_symmetry.space_group_name_H-M   'P 1'
#
loop_
_entity.id
_entity.type
_entity.pdbx_description
1 polymer ?
#
loop_
_entity_poly.entity_id
_entity_poly.type
_entity_poly.pdbx_seq_one_letter_code
_entity_poly.pdbx_strand_id
1 'polypeptide(L)'
;MREIQLQLSQTQKVRLQKALEHLESLSSKVNSDASVTIADSIPVNHEDGVLKGHGTAVLEGEVVATLCGVVERVNKLVYVRTLRSRYKPEVGDIVIGRVIEVAQKRWRLDINYSQNAYLMLSAMNMPDGVQ
;
A
#
# COMPACT_ATOMS: atom_id res chain seq x y z
N MET A 1 18.70 11.02 18.05
CA MET A 1 17.67 10.03 18.41
C MET A 1 18.10 9.36 19.71
N ARG A 2 17.31 9.42 20.79
CA ARG A 2 17.63 8.66 22.01
C ARG A 2 17.39 7.19 21.69
N GLU A 3 18.39 6.35 21.93
CA GLU A 3 18.24 4.90 21.79
C GLU A 3 17.26 4.40 22.86
N ILE A 4 15.98 4.31 22.48
CA ILE A 4 14.99 3.61 23.27
C ILE A 4 15.32 2.12 23.13
N GLN A 5 15.92 1.54 24.16
CA GLN A 5 16.15 0.10 24.22
C GLN A 5 14.82 -0.63 24.43
N LEU A 6 14.12 -0.88 23.33
CA LEU A 6 12.91 -1.70 23.31
C LEU A 6 13.30 -3.17 23.44
N GLN A 7 12.82 -3.86 24.48
CA GLN A 7 12.93 -5.31 24.56
C GLN A 7 11.94 -5.95 23.58
N LEU A 8 12.46 -6.42 22.45
CA LEU A 8 11.68 -7.04 21.38
C LEU A 8 11.66 -8.57 21.49
N SER A 9 10.49 -9.17 21.29
CA SER A 9 10.32 -10.61 21.07
C SER A 9 11.07 -11.06 19.81
N GLN A 10 11.41 -12.36 19.72
CA GLN A 10 12.09 -12.92 18.54
C GLN A 10 11.33 -12.66 17.23
N THR A 11 10.00 -12.75 17.24
CA THR A 11 9.18 -12.43 16.06
C THR A 11 9.19 -10.95 15.70
N GLN A 12 9.28 -10.07 16.70
CA GLN A 12 9.38 -8.63 16.51
C GLN A 12 10.75 -8.25 15.94
N LYS A 13 11.84 -8.88 16.40
CA LYS A 13 13.19 -8.69 15.86
C LYS A 13 13.27 -9.05 14.37
N VAL A 14 12.74 -10.22 13.99
CA VAL A 14 12.70 -10.65 12.58
C VAL A 14 11.89 -9.68 11.72
N ARG A 15 10.74 -9.20 12.23
CA ARG A 15 9.92 -8.21 11.53
C ARG A 15 10.63 -6.88 11.36
N LEU A 16 11.32 -6.41 12.40
CA LEU A 16 12.11 -5.17 12.37
C LEU A 16 13.23 -5.28 11.34
N GLN A 17 14.00 -6.38 11.37
CA GLN A 17 15.09 -6.61 10.43
C GLN A 17 14.59 -6.59 8.99
N LYS A 18 13.50 -7.31 8.69
CA LYS A 18 12.89 -7.30 7.35
C LYS A 18 12.41 -5.91 6.93
N ALA A 19 11.88 -5.13 7.88
CA ALA A 19 11.44 -3.76 7.60
C ALA A 19 12.63 -2.83 7.29
N LEU A 20 13.74 -2.98 8.01
CA LEU A 20 14.98 -2.22 7.76
C LEU A 20 15.57 -2.56 6.39
N GLU A 21 15.68 -3.85 6.04
CA GLU A 21 16.12 -4.30 4.71
C GLU A 21 15.22 -3.72 3.59
N HIS A 22 13.91 -3.71 3.81
CA HIS A 22 12.98 -3.14 2.83
C HIS A 22 13.11 -1.62 2.72
N LEU A 23 13.31 -0.94 3.85
CA LEU A 23 13.55 0.50 3.88
C LEU A 23 14.86 0.84 3.16
N GLU A 24 15.94 0.10 3.39
CA GLU A 24 17.23 0.29 2.71
C GLU A 24 17.09 0.11 1.18
N SER A 25 16.40 -0.94 0.75
CA SER A 25 16.17 -1.17 -0.70
C SER A 25 15.32 -0.05 -1.34
N LEU A 26 14.32 0.47 -0.64
CA LEU A 26 13.49 1.58 -1.11
C LEU A 26 14.19 2.95 -1.01
N SER A 27 15.04 3.15 -0.01
CA SER A 27 15.80 4.38 0.24
C SER A 27 16.88 4.62 -0.81
N SER A 28 17.42 3.55 -1.40
CA SER A 28 18.59 3.56 -2.29
C SER A 28 18.47 4.27 -3.66
N LYS A 29 17.43 5.08 -3.93
CA LYS A 29 17.27 5.71 -5.26
C LYS A 29 17.18 7.23 -5.34
N VAL A 30 16.62 7.98 -4.38
CA VAL A 30 16.50 9.45 -4.56
C VAL A 30 16.55 10.31 -3.27
N ASN A 31 16.17 9.85 -2.07
CA ASN A 31 16.25 10.69 -0.86
C ASN A 31 16.31 9.85 0.43
N SER A 32 17.42 9.92 1.16
CA SER A 32 17.61 9.26 2.46
C SER A 32 16.65 9.75 3.55
N ASP A 33 16.13 10.98 3.43
CA ASP A 33 15.21 11.60 4.41
C ASP A 33 13.73 11.39 4.06
N ALA A 34 13.42 10.46 3.14
CA ALA A 34 12.06 10.22 2.69
C ALA A 34 11.27 9.24 3.59
N SER A 35 11.89 8.61 4.59
CA SER A 35 11.16 7.72 5.50
C SER A 35 10.32 8.52 6.48
N VAL A 36 9.03 8.19 6.57
CA VAL A 36 8.06 8.85 7.43
C VAL A 36 7.35 7.84 8.32
N THR A 37 7.00 8.30 9.51
CA THR A 37 6.11 7.64 10.46
C THR A 37 4.76 8.36 10.49
N ILE A 38 3.80 7.79 11.23
CA ILE A 38 2.45 8.37 11.31
C ILE A 38 2.54 9.74 11.98
N ALA A 39 1.85 10.71 11.41
CA ALA A 39 1.81 12.12 11.81
C ALA A 39 3.08 12.94 11.54
N ASP A 40 4.10 12.36 10.88
CA ASP A 40 5.23 13.16 10.41
C ASP A 40 4.77 14.14 9.31
N SER A 41 5.27 15.38 9.37
CA SER A 41 5.01 16.38 8.34
C SER A 41 5.86 16.09 7.10
N ILE A 42 5.21 16.14 5.95
CA ILE A 42 5.84 15.94 4.65
C ILE A 42 6.10 17.33 4.08
N PRO A 43 7.37 17.73 3.85
CA PRO A 43 7.66 19.01 3.25
C PRO A 43 7.15 19.02 1.80
N VAL A 44 6.26 19.97 1.51
CA VAL A 44 5.62 20.16 0.20
C VAL A 44 5.59 21.66 -0.13
N ASN A 45 6.13 22.03 -1.28
CA ASN A 45 6.05 23.40 -1.79
C ASN A 45 4.59 23.76 -2.09
N HIS A 46 4.03 24.72 -1.36
CA HIS A 46 2.62 25.11 -1.48
C HIS A 46 2.31 25.83 -2.81
N GLU A 47 3.32 26.40 -3.45
CA GLU A 47 3.22 27.08 -4.75
C GLU A 47 2.98 26.13 -5.93
N ASP A 48 3.31 24.84 -5.79
CA ASP A 48 3.29 23.89 -6.91
C ASP A 48 1.93 23.22 -7.17
N GLY A 49 0.94 23.44 -6.29
CA GLY A 49 -0.40 22.84 -6.41
C GLY A 49 -0.35 21.31 -6.33
N VAL A 50 0.23 20.79 -5.25
CA VAL A 50 0.53 19.36 -5.09
C VAL A 50 -0.72 18.52 -4.84
N LEU A 51 -0.82 17.41 -5.57
CA LEU A 51 -1.83 16.38 -5.45
C LEU A 51 -1.48 15.42 -4.32
N LYS A 52 -2.47 15.15 -3.47
CA LYS A 52 -2.33 14.30 -2.28
C LYS A 52 -2.79 12.90 -2.64
N GLY A 53 -1.87 11.95 -2.59
CA GLY A 53 -2.14 10.55 -2.87
C GLY A 53 -2.36 9.73 -1.59
N HIS A 54 -2.27 8.41 -1.73
CA HIS A 54 -2.50 7.48 -0.63
C HIS A 54 -1.47 7.67 0.50
N GLY A 55 -1.90 7.47 1.75
CA GLY A 55 -1.00 7.60 2.90
C GLY A 55 -0.65 9.04 3.28
N THR A 56 -1.33 10.03 2.69
CA THR A 56 -1.20 11.46 3.05
C THR A 56 -2.56 12.01 3.49
N ALA A 57 -2.53 12.95 4.43
CA ALA A 57 -3.69 13.73 4.86
C ALA A 57 -3.27 15.19 5.06
N VAL A 58 -4.24 16.08 5.23
CA VAL A 58 -3.96 17.47 5.62
C VAL A 58 -4.39 17.68 7.06
N LEU A 59 -3.47 18.19 7.86
CA LEU A 59 -3.70 18.61 9.22
C LEU A 59 -3.13 20.01 9.38
N GLU A 60 -3.95 20.96 9.85
CA GLU A 60 -3.53 22.35 10.11
C GLU A 60 -2.88 23.07 8.90
N GLY A 61 -3.24 22.68 7.68
CA GLY A 61 -2.70 23.24 6.44
C GLY A 61 -1.44 22.53 5.94
N GLU A 62 -0.82 21.67 6.73
CA GLU A 62 0.34 20.87 6.34
C GLU A 62 -0.06 19.48 5.84
N VAL A 63 0.75 18.93 4.94
CA VAL A 63 0.59 17.55 4.48
C VAL A 63 1.28 16.63 5.47
N VAL A 64 0.53 15.74 6.11
CA VAL A 64 1.05 14.79 7.09
C VAL A 64 0.92 13.36 6.58
N ALA A 65 1.86 12.50 7.00
CA ALA A 65 1.82 11.07 6.71
C ALA A 65 0.78 10.37 7.60
N THR A 66 -0.05 9.51 7.02
CA THR A 66 -1.00 8.66 7.78
C THR A 66 -0.51 7.23 7.97
N LEU A 67 0.60 6.87 7.32
CA LEU A 67 1.15 5.53 7.30
C LEU A 67 2.67 5.59 7.45
N CYS A 68 3.28 4.55 8.03
CA CYS A 68 4.73 4.41 8.05
C CYS A 68 5.24 3.89 6.71
N GLY A 69 6.23 4.56 6.14
CA GLY A 69 6.68 4.25 4.78
C GLY A 69 7.75 5.20 4.26
N VAL A 70 7.89 5.21 2.94
CA VAL A 70 8.75 6.15 2.22
C VAL A 70 7.85 7.07 1.39
N VAL A 71 8.11 8.38 1.46
CA VAL A 71 7.40 9.36 0.64
C VAL A 71 7.88 9.25 -0.80
N GLU A 72 6.97 8.93 -1.71
CA GLU A 72 7.21 8.96 -3.14
C GLU A 72 6.55 10.17 -3.78
N ARG A 73 7.30 10.78 -4.70
CA ARG A 73 6.87 11.96 -5.45
C ARG A 73 6.93 11.63 -6.93
N VAL A 74 5.77 11.68 -7.58
CA VAL A 74 5.64 11.44 -9.02
C VAL A 74 4.96 12.66 -9.62
N ASN A 75 5.72 13.50 -10.31
CA ASN A 75 5.28 14.82 -10.76
C ASN A 75 4.75 15.65 -9.58
N LYS A 76 3.48 16.07 -9.66
CA LYS A 76 2.79 16.79 -8.60
C LYS A 76 2.11 15.87 -7.58
N LEU A 77 2.16 14.55 -7.72
CA LEU A 77 1.52 13.61 -6.80
C LEU A 77 2.50 13.18 -5.70
N VAL A 78 2.10 13.40 -4.45
CA VAL A 78 2.84 12.94 -3.27
C VAL A 78 2.03 11.86 -2.57
N TYR A 79 2.62 10.70 -2.35
CA TYR A 79 2.01 9.60 -1.61
C TYR A 79 3.04 8.87 -0.75
N VAL A 80 2.58 8.09 0.21
CA VAL A 80 3.45 7.28 1.07
C VAL A 80 3.39 5.83 0.62
N ARG A 81 4.52 5.30 0.16
CA ARG A 81 4.69 3.87 -0.08
C ARG A 81 4.93 3.17 1.25
N THR A 82 3.96 2.38 1.69
CA THR A 82 4.03 1.65 2.96
C THR A 82 5.07 0.54 2.92
N LEU A 83 5.76 0.30 4.05
CA LEU A 83 6.67 -0.85 4.19
C LEU A 83 5.95 -2.20 4.19
N ARG A 84 4.66 -2.21 4.54
CA ARG A 84 3.82 -3.41 4.55
C ARG A 84 2.38 -3.05 4.23
N SER A 85 1.83 -3.68 3.21
CA SER A 85 0.42 -3.56 2.83
C SER A 85 -0.13 -4.91 2.39
N ARG A 86 -1.46 -5.03 2.37
CA ARG A 86 -2.13 -6.10 1.61
C ARG A 86 -2.07 -5.77 0.12
N TYR A 87 -2.23 -6.79 -0.71
CA TYR A 87 -2.33 -6.61 -2.16
C TYR A 87 -3.48 -5.66 -2.47
N LYS A 88 -3.22 -4.58 -3.22
CA LYS A 88 -4.23 -3.63 -3.68
C LYS A 88 -4.48 -3.90 -5.18
N PRO A 89 -5.70 -4.31 -5.57
CA PRO A 89 -5.97 -4.64 -6.96
C PRO A 89 -6.00 -3.40 -7.84
N GLU A 90 -5.27 -3.45 -8.95
CA GLU A 90 -5.27 -2.44 -10.00
C GLU A 90 -5.79 -3.03 -11.33
N VAL A 91 -6.22 -2.17 -12.25
CA VAL A 91 -6.77 -2.64 -13.54
C VAL A 91 -5.66 -3.26 -14.38
N GLY A 92 -5.90 -4.48 -14.86
CA GLY A 92 -4.93 -5.24 -15.67
C GLY A 92 -4.07 -6.22 -14.88
N ASP A 93 -4.19 -6.24 -13.55
CA ASP A 93 -3.50 -7.22 -12.72
C ASP A 93 -3.99 -8.65 -13.01
N ILE A 94 -3.04 -9.59 -13.12
CA ILE A 94 -3.32 -11.02 -13.22
C ILE A 94 -3.20 -11.62 -11.82
N VAL A 95 -4.32 -12.10 -11.28
CA VAL A 95 -4.42 -12.58 -9.89
C VAL A 95 -4.91 -14.02 -9.84
N ILE A 96 -4.48 -14.72 -8.79
CA ILE A 96 -5.01 -16.05 -8.44
C ILE A 96 -5.90 -15.86 -7.22
N GLY A 97 -7.17 -16.24 -7.34
CA GLY A 97 -8.14 -16.13 -6.25
C GLY A 97 -8.72 -17.50 -5.87
N ARG A 98 -9.07 -17.67 -4.60
CA ARG A 98 -9.78 -18.86 -4.12
C ARG A 98 -11.28 -18.61 -4.08
N VAL A 99 -12.09 -19.52 -4.61
CA VAL A 99 -13.57 -19.42 -4.51
C VAL A 99 -13.98 -19.60 -3.06
N ILE A 100 -14.68 -18.61 -2.51
CA ILE A 100 -15.25 -18.64 -1.17
C ILE A 100 -16.72 -19.06 -1.25
N GLU A 101 -17.46 -18.46 -2.18
CA GLU A 101 -18.90 -18.58 -2.27
C GLU A 101 -19.36 -18.45 -3.72
N VAL A 102 -20.39 -19.22 -4.08
CA VAL A 102 -21.09 -19.11 -5.36
C VAL A 102 -22.44 -18.48 -5.10
N ALA A 103 -22.66 -17.29 -5.67
CA ALA A 103 -23.92 -16.56 -5.58
C ALA A 103 -24.63 -16.52 -6.93
N GLN A 104 -25.85 -15.99 -6.96
CA GLN A 104 -26.60 -15.82 -8.21
C GLN A 104 -25.82 -14.90 -9.18
N LYS A 105 -25.49 -15.40 -10.38
CA LYS A 105 -24.77 -14.70 -11.46
C LYS A 105 -23.31 -14.32 -11.18
N ARG A 106 -22.75 -14.63 -10.01
CA ARG A 106 -21.37 -14.24 -9.65
C ARG A 106 -20.73 -15.17 -8.63
N TRP A 107 -19.41 -15.30 -8.69
CA TRP A 107 -18.60 -15.99 -7.69
C TRP A 107 -17.84 -14.98 -6.84
N ARG A 108 -17.74 -15.25 -5.54
CA ARG A 108 -16.97 -14.47 -4.59
C ARG A 108 -15.61 -15.14 -4.39
N LEU A 109 -14.55 -14.38 -4.60
CA LEU A 109 -13.17 -14.85 -4.59
C LEU A 109 -12.37 -14.16 -3.48
N ASP A 110 -11.53 -14.92 -2.78
CA ASP A 110 -10.47 -14.38 -1.91
C ASP A 110 -9.22 -14.12 -2.74
N ILE A 111 -8.79 -12.86 -2.79
CA ILE A 111 -7.56 -12.40 -3.47
C ILE A 111 -6.56 -11.75 -2.50
N ASN A 112 -6.72 -11.98 -1.19
CA ASN A 112 -5.87 -11.38 -0.15
C ASN A 112 -5.86 -9.83 -0.15
N TYR A 113 -6.98 -9.22 -0.56
CA TYR A 113 -7.25 -7.79 -0.38
C TYR A 113 -8.12 -7.55 0.87
N SER A 114 -8.37 -6.29 1.23
CA SER A 114 -9.30 -5.94 2.31
C SER A 114 -10.75 -6.36 2.01
N GLN A 115 -11.10 -6.48 0.72
CA GLN A 115 -12.40 -6.89 0.26
C GLN A 115 -12.27 -8.10 -0.68
N ASN A 116 -13.32 -8.91 -0.72
CA ASN A 116 -13.38 -10.05 -1.63
C ASN A 116 -13.68 -9.58 -3.04
N ALA A 117 -13.06 -10.23 -4.02
CA ALA A 117 -13.32 -9.98 -5.43
C ALA A 117 -14.60 -10.68 -5.88
N TYR A 118 -15.18 -10.18 -6.97
CA TYR A 118 -16.33 -10.78 -7.63
C TYR A 118 -15.97 -11.14 -9.07
N LEU A 119 -16.22 -12.38 -9.46
CA LEU A 119 -16.16 -12.84 -10.84
C LEU A 119 -17.58 -13.04 -11.35
N MET A 120 -18.00 -12.21 -12.30
CA MET A 120 -19.30 -12.37 -12.95
C MET A 120 -19.28 -13.60 -13.85
N LEU A 121 -20.37 -14.39 -13.86
CA LEU A 121 -20.47 -15.56 -14.73
C LEU A 121 -20.39 -15.18 -16.22
N SER A 122 -20.85 -13.98 -16.59
CA SER A 122 -20.74 -13.43 -17.95
C SER A 122 -19.30 -13.16 -18.42
N ALA A 123 -18.36 -13.09 -17.48
CA ALA A 123 -16.93 -12.86 -17.76
C ALA A 123 -16.11 -14.17 -17.69
N MET A 124 -16.79 -15.32 -17.61
CA MET A 124 -16.16 -16.64 -17.59
C MET A 124 -16.32 -17.30 -18.96
N ASN A 125 -15.27 -17.99 -19.40
CA ASN A 125 -15.36 -18.83 -20.59
C ASN A 125 -16.03 -20.14 -20.21
N MET A 126 -17.27 -20.32 -20.65
CA MET A 126 -17.99 -21.58 -20.52
C MET A 126 -17.48 -22.56 -21.60
N PRO A 127 -17.36 -23.86 -21.29
CA PRO A 127 -16.86 -24.86 -22.24
C PRO A 127 -17.73 -25.04 -23.49
N ASP A 128 -18.97 -24.52 -23.48
CA ASP A 128 -19.97 -24.71 -24.56
C ASP A 128 -19.95 -23.63 -25.66
N GLY A 129 -19.05 -22.64 -25.58
CA GLY A 129 -18.82 -21.67 -26.67
C GLY A 129 -19.97 -20.70 -27.01
N VAL A 130 -21.11 -20.76 -26.32
CA VAL A 130 -22.22 -19.81 -26.49
C VAL A 130 -22.15 -18.77 -25.37
N GLN A 131 -21.90 -17.51 -25.76
CA GLN A 131 -21.87 -16.33 -24.89
C GLN A 131 -23.18 -15.55 -24.99
#